data_AF-A0A935E7H9-F1
#
_entry.id   AF-A0A935E7H9-F1
#
_cell.length_a   1.000
_cell.length_b   1.000
_cell.length_c   1.000
_cell.angle_alpha   90.00
_cell.angle_beta   90.00
_cell.angle_gamma   90.00
#
_symmetry.space_group_name_H-M   'P 1'
#
loop_
_entity.id
_entity.type
_entity.pdbx_description
1 polymer ?
#
loop_
_entity_poly.entity_id
_entity_poly.type
_entity_poly.pdbx_seq_one_letter_code
_entity_poly.pdbx_strand_id
1 'polypeptide(L)'
;MTALLRQPCAPHVRRRLGRPQVRWLIGVGHANNTALHLAECRALGAMAPRIRDGAPLLVDGRRRWVEYSHIDFDESDFVMLGDAYSVAGGAETRASLGAAEIRRLPMPELVNFATAWIAEHRLHPL
;
A
#
# COMPACT_ATOMS: atom_id res chain seq x y z
N MET A 1 -26.61 7.16 -17.78
CA MET A 1 -25.41 6.31 -17.87
C MET A 1 -24.44 6.78 -16.80
N THR A 2 -24.33 6.07 -15.67
CA THR A 2 -23.34 6.37 -14.63
C THR A 2 -21.98 5.97 -15.19
N ALA A 3 -21.10 6.95 -15.43
CA ALA A 3 -19.74 6.66 -15.89
C ALA A 3 -18.99 5.98 -14.74
N LEU A 4 -18.57 4.73 -14.93
CA LEU A 4 -17.71 4.03 -13.97
C LEU A 4 -16.31 4.63 -14.03
N LEU A 5 -15.91 5.34 -12.98
CA LEU A 5 -14.56 5.86 -12.90
C LEU A 5 -13.59 4.72 -12.57
N ARG A 6 -12.61 4.47 -13.44
CA ARG A 6 -11.46 3.62 -13.08
C ARG A 6 -10.49 4.47 -12.28
N GLN A 7 -10.39 4.19 -10.99
CA GLN A 7 -9.37 4.79 -10.14
C GLN A 7 -8.04 4.05 -10.39
N PRO A 8 -6.95 4.74 -10.76
CA PRO A 8 -5.62 4.17 -10.67
C PRO A 8 -5.29 3.93 -9.19
N CYS A 9 -4.44 2.95 -8.89
CA CYS A 9 -4.22 2.55 -7.49
C CYS A 9 -3.61 3.64 -6.60
N ALA A 10 -2.74 4.50 -7.14
CA ALA A 10 -2.01 5.49 -6.34
C ALA A 10 -1.87 6.83 -7.08
N PRO A 11 -2.95 7.58 -7.29
CA PRO A 11 -2.91 8.83 -8.05
C PRO A 11 -2.13 9.95 -7.32
N HIS A 12 -1.89 9.80 -6.02
CA HIS A 12 -1.34 10.86 -5.16
C HIS A 12 0.07 10.58 -4.63
N VAL A 13 0.67 9.41 -4.93
CA VAL A 13 2.03 9.10 -4.48
C VAL A 13 3.03 9.76 -5.44
N ARG A 14 3.41 11.00 -5.14
CA ARG A 14 4.48 11.70 -5.85
C ARG A 14 5.80 11.48 -5.12
N ARG A 15 6.78 10.88 -5.81
CA ARG A 15 8.16 10.86 -5.34
C ARG A 15 8.66 12.30 -5.24
N ARG A 16 8.90 12.80 -4.03
CA ARG A 16 9.63 14.07 -3.84
C ARG A 16 11.12 13.79 -4.11
N LEU A 17 11.65 14.38 -5.18
CA LEU A 17 13.06 14.28 -5.50
C LEU A 17 13.90 14.92 -4.37
N GLY A 18 15.00 14.27 -3.99
CA GLY A 18 15.98 14.82 -3.04
C GLY A 18 15.65 14.70 -1.54
N ARG A 19 14.52 14.07 -1.14
CA ARG A 19 14.25 13.77 0.28
C ARG A 19 14.05 12.28 0.52
N PRO A 20 14.71 11.69 1.54
CA PRO A 20 14.45 10.31 1.93
C PRO A 20 13.00 10.22 2.41
N GLN A 21 12.23 9.34 1.76
CA GLN A 21 10.86 9.06 2.16
C GLN A 21 10.90 7.97 3.22
N VAL A 22 10.39 8.28 4.41
CA VAL A 22 10.45 7.38 5.57
C VAL A 22 9.05 7.22 6.15
N ARG A 23 8.74 6.03 6.65
CA ARG A 23 7.53 5.74 7.43
C ARG A 23 7.88 5.37 8.85
N TRP A 24 7.03 5.81 9.76
CA TRP A 24 7.09 5.51 11.17
C TRP A 24 5.81 4.75 11.52
N LEU A 25 5.96 3.54 12.04
CA LEU A 25 4.88 2.79 12.66
C LEU A 25 5.06 2.94 14.17
N ILE A 26 4.10 3.55 14.86
CA ILE A 26 4.19 3.87 16.29
C ILE A 26 3.13 3.04 17.00
N GLY A 27 3.55 2.05 17.79
CA GLY A 27 2.67 1.12 18.48
C GLY A 27 1.91 0.16 17.55
N VAL A 28 2.26 0.10 16.27
CA VAL A 28 1.62 -0.75 15.27
C VAL A 28 2.65 -1.48 14.41
N GLY A 29 2.28 -2.65 13.89
CA GLY A 29 3.09 -3.44 12.96
C GLY A 29 2.72 -3.23 11.49
N HIS A 30 3.25 -4.09 10.62
CA HIS A 30 3.08 -4.00 9.17
C HIS A 30 1.65 -4.21 8.67
N ALA A 31 0.78 -4.86 9.46
CA ALA A 31 -0.65 -4.93 9.17
C ALA A 31 -1.30 -3.54 8.96
N ASN A 32 -0.76 -2.49 9.58
CA ASN A 32 -1.26 -1.12 9.46
C ASN A 32 -0.44 -0.26 8.48
N ASN A 33 0.46 -0.87 7.71
CA ASN A 33 1.33 -0.14 6.80
C ASN A 33 0.68 0.02 5.42
N THR A 34 -0.19 1.01 5.29
CA THR A 34 -0.94 1.33 4.06
C THR A 34 -0.08 1.60 2.83
N ALA A 35 1.24 1.80 2.96
CA ALA A 35 2.10 1.90 1.79
C ALA A 35 2.39 0.56 1.12
N LEU A 36 2.14 -0.58 1.78
CA LEU A 36 2.28 -1.89 1.15
C LEU A 36 1.24 -2.11 0.05
N HIS A 37 0.07 -1.45 0.11
CA HIS A 37 -0.87 -1.40 -1.02
C HIS A 37 -0.25 -0.82 -2.29
N LEU A 38 0.72 0.11 -2.18
CA LEU A 38 1.43 0.60 -3.37
C LEU A 38 2.27 -0.51 -4.01
N ALA A 39 2.87 -1.37 -3.20
CA ALA A 39 3.66 -2.50 -3.70
C ALA A 39 2.76 -3.54 -4.37
N GLU A 40 1.63 -3.87 -3.75
CA GLU A 40 0.60 -4.75 -4.30
C GLU A 40 0.14 -4.27 -5.68
N CYS A 41 -0.13 -2.98 -5.83
CA CYS A 41 -0.50 -2.41 -7.12
C CYS A 41 0.57 -2.46 -8.19
N ARG A 42 1.83 -2.31 -7.79
CA ARG A 42 2.97 -2.41 -8.72
C ARG A 42 3.20 -3.86 -9.15
N ALA A 43 3.01 -4.81 -8.24
CA ALA A 43 3.21 -6.22 -8.49
C ALA A 43 2.09 -6.81 -9.36
N LEU A 44 0.83 -6.59 -8.96
CA LEU A 44 -0.32 -7.20 -9.61
C LEU A 44 -0.77 -6.44 -10.86
N GLY A 45 -0.59 -5.12 -10.89
CA GLY A 45 -0.92 -4.29 -12.05
C GLY A 45 -2.35 -4.52 -12.56
N ALA A 46 -2.47 -4.96 -13.81
CA ALA A 46 -3.77 -5.25 -14.45
C ALA A 46 -4.41 -6.56 -13.96
N MET A 47 -3.65 -7.46 -13.33
CA MET A 47 -4.14 -8.74 -12.79
C MET A 47 -4.73 -8.60 -11.38
N ALA A 48 -4.59 -7.43 -10.76
CA ALA A 48 -5.14 -7.18 -9.43
C ALA A 48 -6.67 -7.40 -9.42
N PRO A 49 -7.21 -8.18 -8.47
CA PRO A 49 -8.65 -8.27 -8.26
C PRO A 49 -9.25 -6.89 -8.07
N ARG A 50 -10.49 -6.68 -8.56
CA ARG A 50 -11.15 -5.38 -8.50
C ARG A 50 -12.57 -5.51 -7.99
N ILE A 51 -12.93 -4.59 -7.12
CA ILE A 51 -14.30 -4.39 -6.65
C ILE A 51 -14.86 -3.06 -7.17
N ARG A 52 -16.18 -2.92 -7.03
CA ARG A 52 -16.93 -1.73 -7.42
C ARG A 52 -17.59 -1.15 -6.19
N ASP A 53 -17.32 0.12 -5.94
CA ASP A 53 -17.85 0.89 -4.84
C ASP A 53 -18.51 2.18 -5.36
N GLY A 54 -19.25 2.83 -4.48
CA GLY A 54 -19.84 4.13 -4.75
C GLY A 54 -19.59 5.11 -3.62
N ALA A 55 -19.31 6.36 -3.96
CA ALA A 55 -19.20 7.44 -3.00
C ALA A 55 -19.95 8.68 -3.47
N PRO A 56 -20.50 9.48 -2.54
CA PRO A 56 -21.02 10.80 -2.88
C PRO A 56 -19.86 11.75 -3.19
N LEU A 57 -19.72 12.16 -4.45
CA LEU A 57 -18.73 13.13 -4.91
C LEU A 57 -19.38 14.44 -5.32
N LEU A 58 -18.62 15.53 -5.25
CA LEU A 58 -19.02 16.81 -5.82
C LEU A 58 -18.67 16.81 -7.32
N VAL A 59 -19.69 16.81 -8.18
CA VAL A 59 -19.55 16.85 -9.64
C VAL A 59 -20.30 18.08 -10.15
N ASP A 60 -19.57 19.02 -10.74
CA ASP A 60 -20.07 20.32 -11.21
C ASP A 60 -20.84 21.08 -10.12
N GLY A 61 -20.26 21.12 -8.91
CA GLY A 61 -20.85 21.82 -7.77
C GLY A 61 -22.08 21.15 -7.15
N ARG A 62 -22.47 19.95 -7.60
CA ARG A 62 -23.59 19.19 -7.03
C ARG A 62 -23.14 17.84 -6.49
N ARG A 63 -23.65 17.44 -5.32
CA ARG A 63 -23.42 16.11 -4.75
C ARG A 63 -24.09 15.07 -5.64
N ARG A 64 -23.31 14.11 -6.16
CA ARG A 64 -23.79 12.99 -6.97
C ARG A 64 -23.21 11.69 -6.43
N TRP A 65 -24.00 10.63 -6.45
CA TRP A 65 -23.47 9.29 -6.23
C TRP A 65 -22.63 8.90 -7.46
N VAL A 66 -21.37 8.54 -7.24
CA VAL A 66 -20.44 8.17 -8.31
C VAL A 66 -19.89 6.79 -8.01
N GLU A 67 -20.09 5.87 -8.96
CA GLU A 67 -19.52 4.54 -8.92
C GLU A 67 -18.09 4.55 -9.46
N TYR A 68 -17.20 3.84 -8.80
CA TYR A 68 -15.82 3.65 -9.22
C TYR A 68 -15.37 2.22 -9.00
N SER A 69 -14.36 1.81 -9.76
CA SER A 69 -13.68 0.53 -9.54
C SER A 69 -12.26 0.78 -9.06
N HIS A 70 -11.85 0.04 -8.03
CA HIS A 70 -10.50 0.04 -7.45
C HIS A 70 -10.03 -1.41 -7.21
N ILE A 71 -8.78 -1.56 -6.78
CA ILE A 71 -8.21 -2.86 -6.44
C ILE A 71 -8.83 -3.35 -5.13
N ASP A 72 -9.15 -4.63 -5.08
CA ASP A 72 -9.49 -5.33 -3.86
C ASP A 72 -8.19 -5.68 -3.13
N PHE A 73 -7.89 -4.90 -2.09
CA PHE A 73 -6.60 -4.99 -1.39
C PHE A 73 -6.61 -6.14 -0.39
N ASP A 74 -5.55 -6.94 -0.39
CA ASP A 74 -5.33 -8.00 0.59
C ASP A 74 -4.15 -7.64 1.50
N GLU A 75 -4.45 -7.43 2.78
CA GLU A 75 -3.48 -7.09 3.83
C GLU A 75 -3.10 -8.29 4.72
N SER A 76 -3.66 -9.48 4.45
CA SER A 76 -3.54 -10.65 5.32
C SER A 76 -2.10 -11.14 5.52
N ASP A 77 -1.23 -10.95 4.53
CA ASP A 77 0.18 -11.36 4.57
C ASP A 77 1.16 -10.20 4.87
N PHE A 78 0.67 -8.98 5.14
CA PHE A 78 1.56 -7.82 5.32
C PHE A 78 2.50 -7.96 6.51
N VAL A 79 2.06 -8.67 7.56
CA VAL A 79 2.92 -9.02 8.69
C VAL A 79 4.07 -9.92 8.23
N MET A 80 3.76 -10.99 7.50
CA MET A 80 4.75 -11.93 6.98
C MET A 80 5.72 -11.27 5.99
N LEU A 81 5.21 -10.39 5.13
CA LEU A 81 6.03 -9.58 4.23
C LEU A 81 6.98 -8.66 5.02
N GLY A 82 6.48 -8.00 6.06
CA GLY A 82 7.30 -7.16 6.95
C GLY A 82 8.41 -7.96 7.66
N ASP A 83 8.09 -9.14 8.16
CA ASP A 83 9.06 -10.03 8.80
C ASP A 83 10.10 -10.54 7.78
N ALA A 84 9.67 -10.91 6.57
CA ALA A 84 10.57 -11.30 5.48
C ALA A 84 11.53 -10.16 5.10
N TYR A 85 11.03 -8.92 5.06
CA TYR A 85 11.88 -7.74 4.84
C TYR A 85 12.93 -7.58 5.94
N SER A 86 12.54 -7.74 7.21
CA SER A 86 13.47 -7.67 8.33
C SER A 86 14.52 -8.80 8.28
N VAL A 87 14.11 -10.03 7.96
CA VAL A 87 15.01 -11.21 7.86
C VAL A 87 15.98 -11.06 6.69
N ALA A 88 15.54 -10.48 5.57
CA ALA A 88 16.37 -10.19 4.41
C ALA A 88 17.39 -9.04 4.64
N GLY A 89 17.45 -8.48 5.86
CA GLY A 89 18.37 -7.40 6.20
C GLY A 89 17.89 -6.01 5.76
N GLY A 90 16.58 -5.84 5.54
CA GLY A 90 16.00 -4.55 5.22
C GLY A 90 16.28 -3.50 6.29
N ALA A 91 16.42 -2.24 5.89
CA ALA A 91 16.86 -1.15 6.77
C ALA A 91 15.78 -0.63 7.75
N GLU A 92 15.06 -1.54 8.42
CA GLU A 92 14.17 -1.23 9.53
C GLU A 92 14.97 -0.84 10.79
N THR A 93 14.66 0.30 11.39
CA THR A 93 15.19 0.69 12.70
C THR A 93 14.08 0.65 13.73
N ARG A 94 14.34 0.03 14.89
CA ARG A 94 13.39 0.00 16.02
C ARG A 94 13.83 0.94 17.13
N ALA A 95 12.86 1.57 17.77
CA ALA A 95 13.05 2.43 18.94
C ALA A 95 11.83 2.35 19.85
N SER A 96 11.90 2.94 21.04
CA SER A 96 10.74 3.05 21.94
C SER A 96 10.33 4.51 22.13
N LEU A 97 9.03 4.77 22.21
CA LEU A 97 8.44 6.04 22.60
C LEU A 97 7.42 5.77 23.72
N GLY A 98 7.85 5.96 24.97
CA GLY A 98 7.08 5.51 26.12
C GLY A 98 6.88 4.00 26.07
N ALA A 99 5.63 3.55 26.17
CA ALA A 99 5.27 2.13 26.07
C ALA A 99 5.10 1.61 24.62
N ALA A 100 5.25 2.47 23.61
CA ALA A 100 5.07 2.08 22.21
C ALA A 100 6.41 1.71 21.55
N GLU A 101 6.45 0.59 20.83
CA GLU A 101 7.50 0.31 19.87
C GLU A 101 7.33 1.19 18.63
N ILE A 102 8.43 1.75 18.14
CA ILE A 102 8.51 2.52 16.91
C ILE A 102 9.32 1.73 15.89
N ARG A 103 8.82 1.66 14.66
CA ARG A 103 9.55 1.14 13.49
C ARG A 103 9.73 2.22 12.45
N ARG A 104 10.97 2.50 12.08
CA ARG A 104 11.35 3.44 11.02
C ARG A 104 11.74 2.66 9.77
N LEU A 105 11.07 2.94 8.65
CA LEU A 105 11.19 2.19 7.40
C LEU A 105 11.52 3.13 6.23
N PRO A 106 12.58 2.88 5.43
CA PRO A 106 12.85 3.62 4.19
C PRO A 106 11.87 3.19 3.09
N MET A 107 10.99 4.12 2.69
CA MET A 107 9.85 3.79 1.84
C MET A 107 10.19 3.27 0.45
N PRO A 108 11.15 3.83 -0.31
CA PRO A 108 11.47 3.31 -1.64
C PRO A 108 12.00 1.87 -1.59
N GLU A 109 12.86 1.58 -0.61
CA GLU A 109 13.44 0.26 -0.40
C GLU A 109 12.37 -0.76 -0.01
N LEU A 110 11.59 -0.45 1.03
CA LEU A 110 10.50 -1.31 1.49
C LEU A 110 9.50 -1.62 0.37
N VAL A 111 9.04 -0.60 -0.37
CA VAL A 111 8.05 -0.80 -1.44
C VAL A 111 8.65 -1.63 -2.59
N ASN A 112 9.92 -1.43 -2.93
CA ASN A 112 10.57 -2.24 -3.97
C ASN A 112 10.71 -3.70 -3.55
N PHE A 113 11.15 -3.96 -2.32
CA PHE A 113 11.20 -5.30 -1.75
C PHE A 113 9.81 -5.95 -1.74
N ALA A 114 8.82 -5.25 -1.19
CA ALA A 114 7.44 -5.70 -1.12
C ALA A 114 6.85 -6.02 -2.49
N THR A 115 7.20 -5.24 -3.52
CA THR A 115 6.71 -5.46 -4.89
C THR A 115 7.22 -6.80 -5.44
N ALA A 116 8.51 -7.09 -5.24
CA ALA A 116 9.10 -8.36 -5.66
C ALA A 116 8.53 -9.54 -4.86
N TRP A 117 8.44 -9.38 -3.54
CA TRP A 117 7.90 -10.41 -2.65
C TRP A 117 6.45 -10.78 -3.00
N ILE A 118 5.58 -9.79 -3.24
CA ILE A 118 4.19 -10.03 -3.63
C ILE A 118 4.11 -10.74 -5.00
N ALA A 119 4.95 -10.33 -5.96
CA ALA A 119 4.97 -10.98 -7.27
C ALA A 119 5.36 -12.46 -7.17
N GLU A 120 6.31 -12.80 -6.29
CA GLU A 120 6.72 -14.19 -6.05
C GLU A 120 5.64 -15.01 -5.33
N HIS A 121 5.03 -14.47 -4.28
CA HIS A 121 4.16 -15.26 -3.39
C HIS A 121 2.68 -15.27 -3.79
N ARG A 122 2.22 -14.28 -4.55
CA ARG A 122 0.80 -14.15 -4.93
C ARG A 122 0.51 -14.41 -6.41
N LEU A 123 1.49 -14.25 -7.31
CA LEU A 123 1.30 -14.55 -8.74
C LEU A 123 1.73 -15.98 -9.10
N HIS A 124 2.54 -16.62 -8.27
CA HIS A 124 3.01 -17.99 -8.46
C HIS A 124 2.69 -18.84 -7.23
N PRO A 125 1.41 -19.19 -6.99
CA PRO A 125 1.10 -20.14 -5.95
C PRO A 125 1.71 -21.49 -6.35
N LEU A 126 2.59 -22.02 -5.49
CA LEU A 126 3.00 -23.44 -5.54
C LEU A 126 1.79 -24.34 -5.28
#